data_AF-A0A914NK91-F1
#
_entry.id   AF-A0A914NK91-F1
#
_cell.length_a   1.000
_cell.length_b   1.000
_cell.length_c   1.000
_cell.angle_alpha   90.00
_cell.angle_beta   90.00
_cell.angle_gamma   90.00
#
_symmetry.space_group_name_H-M   'P 1'
#
loop_
_entity.id
_entity.type
_entity.pdbx_description
1 polymer ?
#
loop_
_entity_poly.entity_id
_entity_poly.type
_entity_poly.pdbx_seq_one_letter_code
_entity_poly.pdbx_strand_id
1 'polypeptide(L)'
;MLMIFQLKKENTQKPQLFVYYLDLYIMYIFKFKFFKFIFKPLYFPCIYSFWKNKAKNPCYILLIYLSLMDICLLWVPTFAAGIFSLNGVVYCSSPFLTYFVGCDILFFWAPECSADLILGINRCLEIAFPNISKKLFHNNRVYFWLIFCSLYGFYWLLFRHPCIFNGINFVFAYDPLIGYKPFRIEFFGQDLLEITLHNYILAIGSPIIYILFAFCLIFKFRALSNKITKEEILVFIQVFIISMFNSSCGIISSYIVNNPDSGFNLQMDTRSRSSTSYLFIIKQNS
;
A
#
# COMPACT_ATOMS: atom_id res chain seq x y z
N MET A 1 5.85 41.00 1.95
CA MET A 1 4.49 41.48 2.28
C MET A 1 3.72 41.58 0.97
N LEU A 2 2.68 40.75 0.80
CA LEU A 2 1.63 40.83 -0.23
C LEU A 2 2.05 40.67 -1.71
N MET A 3 2.23 39.42 -2.14
CA MET A 3 1.88 39.01 -3.50
C MET A 3 0.55 38.24 -3.47
N ILE A 4 -0.50 38.93 -3.01
CA ILE A 4 -1.90 38.58 -3.30
C ILE A 4 -2.21 39.31 -4.61
N PHE A 5 -1.81 38.71 -5.74
CA PHE A 5 -2.15 39.21 -7.06
C PHE A 5 -3.52 38.63 -7.47
N GLN A 6 -4.50 39.52 -7.53
CA GLN A 6 -5.71 39.46 -8.34
C GLN A 6 -6.65 38.25 -8.22
N LEU A 7 -7.49 38.29 -7.19
CA LEU A 7 -8.88 37.84 -7.31
C LEU A 7 -9.77 39.05 -7.64
N LYS A 8 -9.78 39.46 -8.91
CA LYS A 8 -10.77 40.42 -9.42
C LYS A 8 -12.11 39.70 -9.64
N LYS A 9 -12.96 39.79 -8.62
CA LYS A 9 -14.42 39.96 -8.68
C LYS A 9 -15.16 39.31 -9.86
N GLU A 10 -15.51 38.03 -9.70
CA GLU A 10 -16.75 37.46 -10.23
C GLU A 10 -17.46 36.69 -9.10
N ASN A 11 -18.76 36.94 -9.00
CA ASN A 11 -19.57 36.92 -7.79
C ASN A 11 -19.95 35.51 -7.28
N THR A 12 -19.89 35.37 -5.95
CA THR A 12 -20.90 34.70 -5.08
C THR A 12 -21.24 33.21 -5.26
N GLN A 13 -20.32 32.35 -5.74
CA GLN A 13 -20.50 30.89 -5.65
C GLN A 13 -19.25 30.08 -5.25
N LYS A 14 -18.15 30.76 -4.91
CA LYS A 14 -16.87 30.14 -4.47
C LYS A 14 -16.74 29.80 -2.98
N PRO A 15 -17.33 30.52 -2.00
CA PRO A 15 -17.11 30.16 -0.59
C PRO A 15 -17.83 28.87 -0.21
N GLN A 16 -18.97 28.56 -0.83
CA GLN A 16 -19.71 27.33 -0.56
C GLN A 16 -19.00 26.09 -1.12
N LEU A 17 -18.33 26.19 -2.28
CA LEU A 17 -17.63 25.06 -2.90
C LEU A 17 -16.35 24.69 -2.13
N PHE A 18 -15.56 25.69 -1.70
CA PHE A 18 -14.37 25.45 -0.86
C PHE A 18 -14.72 24.83 0.49
N VAL A 19 -15.79 25.31 1.14
CA VAL A 19 -16.31 24.71 2.38
C VAL A 19 -16.82 23.29 2.12
N TYR A 20 -17.48 23.02 0.99
CA TYR A 20 -17.96 21.68 0.65
C TYR A 20 -16.82 20.67 0.40
N TYR A 21 -15.75 21.08 -0.30
CA TYR A 21 -14.55 20.26 -0.47
C TYR A 21 -13.83 20.06 0.87
N LEU A 22 -13.74 21.09 1.70
CA LEU A 22 -13.16 21.03 3.04
C LEU A 22 -13.95 20.08 3.97
N ASP A 23 -15.28 20.10 3.90
CA ASP A 23 -16.18 19.26 4.71
C ASP A 23 -16.14 17.79 4.25
N LEU A 24 -16.17 17.53 2.94
CA LEU A 24 -15.98 16.19 2.37
C LEU A 24 -14.59 15.64 2.68
N TYR A 25 -13.58 16.49 2.67
CA TYR A 25 -12.18 16.17 2.98
C TYR A 25 -11.96 15.88 4.46
N ILE A 26 -12.53 16.69 5.35
CA ILE A 26 -12.55 16.43 6.79
C ILE A 26 -13.29 15.11 7.05
N MET A 27 -14.42 14.84 6.40
CA MET A 27 -15.10 13.54 6.51
C MET A 27 -14.25 12.37 6.02
N TYR A 28 -13.51 12.51 4.92
CA TYR A 28 -12.67 11.44 4.37
C TYR A 28 -11.46 11.17 5.26
N ILE A 29 -10.79 12.22 5.73
CA ILE A 29 -9.68 12.14 6.67
C ILE A 29 -10.15 11.58 8.01
N PHE A 30 -11.30 12.01 8.52
CA PHE A 30 -11.83 11.52 9.80
C PHE A 30 -12.22 10.04 9.68
N LYS A 31 -12.89 9.63 8.59
CA LYS A 31 -13.22 8.22 8.34
C LYS A 31 -11.97 7.34 8.19
N PHE A 32 -10.97 7.79 7.44
CA PHE A 32 -9.75 7.00 7.20
C PHE A 32 -8.82 6.96 8.43
N LYS A 33 -8.69 8.07 9.18
CA LYS A 33 -7.94 8.13 10.44
C LYS A 33 -8.63 7.34 11.56
N PHE A 34 -9.96 7.42 11.68
CA PHE A 34 -10.73 6.69 12.68
C PHE A 34 -10.70 5.18 12.44
N PHE A 35 -10.90 4.73 11.20
CA PHE A 35 -10.80 3.31 10.85
C PHE A 35 -9.41 2.78 11.20
N LYS A 36 -8.33 3.43 10.76
CA LYS A 36 -6.96 2.96 11.06
C LYS A 36 -6.60 3.02 12.55
N PHE A 37 -7.13 3.97 13.32
CA PHE A 37 -6.93 4.02 14.77
C PHE A 37 -7.61 2.84 15.49
N ILE A 38 -8.77 2.38 14.99
CA ILE A 38 -9.50 1.24 15.56
C ILE A 38 -8.86 -0.11 15.19
N PHE A 39 -8.42 -0.29 13.94
CA PHE A 39 -7.84 -1.56 13.50
C PHE A 39 -6.40 -1.80 13.99
N LYS A 40 -5.67 -0.76 14.39
CA LYS A 40 -4.29 -0.85 14.91
C LYS A 40 -4.15 -1.63 16.22
N PRO A 41 -4.95 -1.36 17.28
CA PRO A 41 -4.94 -2.15 18.50
C PRO A 41 -5.12 -3.64 18.27
N LEU A 42 -5.86 -4.03 17.22
CA LEU A 42 -6.11 -5.44 16.90
C LEU A 42 -4.84 -6.21 16.48
N TYR A 43 -3.78 -5.53 16.04
CA TYR A 43 -2.51 -6.20 15.73
C TYR A 43 -1.78 -6.70 16.99
N PHE A 44 -1.91 -6.02 18.14
CA PHE A 44 -1.20 -6.42 19.36
C PHE A 44 -1.62 -7.80 19.90
N PRO A 45 -2.93 -8.13 20.03
CA PRO A 45 -3.37 -9.48 20.38
C PRO A 45 -2.90 -10.55 19.39
N CYS A 46 -2.91 -10.24 18.09
CA CYS A 46 -2.45 -11.15 17.04
C CYS A 46 -0.96 -11.46 17.17
N ILE A 47 -0.11 -10.43 17.32
CA ILE A 47 1.32 -10.58 17.53
C ILE A 47 1.60 -11.38 18.80
N TYR A 48 0.88 -11.10 19.89
CA TYR A 48 1.02 -11.86 21.14
C TYR A 48 0.68 -13.35 20.96
N SER A 49 -0.39 -13.67 20.23
CA SER A 49 -0.77 -15.05 19.89
C SER A 49 0.31 -15.76 19.07
N PHE A 50 0.88 -15.07 18.07
CA PHE A 50 1.98 -15.62 17.27
C PHE A 50 3.24 -15.82 18.10
N TRP A 51 3.59 -14.87 18.96
CA TRP A 51 4.76 -14.98 19.84
C TRP A 51 4.68 -16.21 20.73
N LYS A 52 3.51 -16.44 21.34
CA LYS A 52 3.30 -17.61 22.20
C LYS A 52 3.47 -18.93 21.45
N ASN A 53 3.15 -18.94 20.15
CA ASN A 53 3.23 -20.13 19.30
C ASN A 53 4.48 -20.19 18.41
N LYS A 54 5.43 -19.24 18.52
CA LYS A 54 6.59 -19.13 17.61
C LYS A 54 7.50 -20.36 17.60
N ALA A 55 7.56 -21.10 18.70
CA ALA A 55 8.35 -22.32 18.81
C ALA A 55 7.75 -23.51 18.02
N LYS A 56 6.45 -23.45 17.67
CA LYS A 56 5.75 -24.55 17.01
C LYS A 56 5.99 -24.60 15.50
N ASN A 57 6.04 -23.42 14.86
CA ASN A 57 6.21 -23.33 13.41
C ASN A 57 6.95 -22.02 13.04
N PRO A 58 8.01 -22.08 12.21
CA PRO A 58 8.73 -20.89 11.74
C PRO A 58 7.84 -19.85 11.02
N CYS A 59 6.70 -20.26 10.48
CA CYS A 59 5.72 -19.36 9.90
C CYS A 59 5.22 -18.28 10.87
N TYR A 60 5.10 -18.59 12.16
CA TYR A 60 4.71 -17.58 13.14
C TYR A 60 5.76 -16.47 13.28
N ILE A 61 7.04 -16.78 13.04
CA ILE A 61 8.12 -15.79 13.05
C ILE A 61 7.97 -14.85 11.84
N LEU A 62 7.65 -15.38 10.66
CA LEU A 62 7.33 -14.55 9.47
C LEU A 62 6.11 -13.65 9.71
N LEU A 63 5.04 -14.20 10.31
CA LEU A 63 3.83 -13.44 10.64
C LEU A 63 4.07 -12.32 11.64
N ILE A 64 4.93 -12.54 12.65
CA ILE A 64 5.33 -11.49 13.60
C ILE A 64 6.08 -10.38 12.87
N TYR A 65 7.04 -10.73 12.02
CA TYR A 65 7.81 -9.75 11.24
C TYR A 65 6.89 -8.91 10.34
N LEU A 66 6.01 -9.56 9.58
CA LEU A 66 5.05 -8.89 8.70
C LEU A 66 4.15 -7.94 9.49
N SER A 67 3.61 -8.42 10.62
CA SER A 67 2.78 -7.61 11.51
C SER A 67 3.51 -6.37 12.06
N LEU A 68 4.81 -6.47 12.34
CA LEU A 68 5.61 -5.33 12.78
C LEU A 68 5.84 -4.32 11.64
N MET A 69 6.15 -4.80 10.44
CA MET A 69 6.32 -3.94 9.26
C MET A 69 5.02 -3.22 8.89
N ASP A 70 3.88 -3.92 8.90
CA ASP A 70 2.54 -3.33 8.69
C ASP A 70 2.26 -2.20 9.68
N ILE A 71 2.56 -2.41 10.97
CA ILE A 71 2.38 -1.37 11.99
C ILE A 71 3.23 -0.16 11.60
N CYS A 72 4.51 -0.33 11.33
CA CYS A 72 5.39 0.77 10.94
C CYS A 72 4.90 1.51 9.68
N LEU A 73 4.55 0.78 8.62
CA LEU A 73 4.03 1.34 7.36
C LEU A 73 2.68 2.03 7.56
N LEU A 74 1.83 1.57 8.47
CA LEU A 74 0.57 2.24 8.78
C LEU A 74 0.76 3.44 9.71
N TRP A 75 1.81 3.51 10.51
CA TRP A 75 2.04 4.61 11.45
C TRP A 75 2.61 5.84 10.78
N VAL A 76 3.74 5.69 10.11
CA VAL A 76 4.55 6.83 9.66
C VAL A 76 3.86 7.63 8.55
N PRO A 77 3.52 7.05 7.39
CA PRO A 77 2.97 7.83 6.27
C PRO A 77 1.53 8.27 6.45
N THR A 78 0.69 7.49 7.13
CA THR A 78 -0.74 7.85 7.22
C THR A 78 -0.95 9.02 8.19
N PHE A 79 -0.21 9.04 9.29
CA PHE A 79 -0.26 10.13 10.24
C PHE A 79 0.41 11.38 9.68
N ALA A 80 1.59 11.23 9.07
CA ALA A 80 2.30 12.32 8.41
C ALA A 80 1.48 12.92 7.25
N ALA A 81 0.99 12.10 6.31
CA ALA A 81 0.14 12.55 5.22
C ALA A 81 -1.08 13.30 5.75
N GLY A 82 -1.70 12.80 6.81
CA GLY A 82 -2.86 13.40 7.43
C GLY A 82 -2.59 14.73 8.16
N ILE A 83 -1.37 14.98 8.64
CA ILE A 83 -0.96 16.28 9.22
C ILE A 83 -0.58 17.24 8.09
N PHE A 84 0.18 16.77 7.11
CA PHE A 84 0.62 17.57 5.96
C PHE A 84 -0.56 18.10 5.18
N SER A 85 -1.56 17.24 5.00
CA SER A 85 -2.89 17.54 4.48
C SER A 85 -3.57 18.72 5.19
N LEU A 86 -3.66 18.68 6.52
CA LEU A 86 -4.32 19.74 7.29
C LEU A 86 -3.57 21.06 7.25
N ASN A 87 -2.24 20.99 7.17
CA ASN A 87 -1.37 22.16 7.14
C ASN A 87 -1.11 22.69 5.72
N GLY A 88 -1.64 22.03 4.68
CA GLY A 88 -1.37 22.39 3.28
C GLY A 88 0.11 22.29 2.90
N VAL A 89 0.84 21.34 3.49
CA VAL A 89 2.28 21.16 3.26
C VAL A 89 2.54 20.75 1.81
N VAL A 90 3.48 21.46 1.20
CA VAL A 90 4.09 21.14 -0.10
C VAL A 90 5.59 20.91 0.07
N TYR A 91 6.22 20.23 -0.89
CA TYR A 91 7.67 19.97 -0.85
C TYR A 91 8.50 21.23 -0.56
N CYS A 92 8.16 22.37 -1.18
CA CYS A 92 8.86 23.64 -0.97
C CYS A 92 8.75 24.21 0.45
N SER A 93 7.71 23.83 1.20
CA SER A 93 7.47 24.34 2.57
C SER A 93 8.16 23.50 3.64
N SER A 94 8.33 22.20 3.41
CA SER A 94 8.93 21.27 4.39
C SER A 94 9.62 20.11 3.66
N PRO A 95 10.76 20.39 2.98
CA PRO A 95 11.44 19.41 2.13
C PRO A 95 12.01 18.25 2.94
N PHE A 96 12.70 18.53 4.05
CA PHE A 96 13.29 17.49 4.91
C PHE A 96 12.24 16.55 5.48
N LEU A 97 11.15 17.10 6.01
CA LEU A 97 10.11 16.34 6.69
C LEU A 97 9.38 15.43 5.68
N THR A 98 9.11 15.94 4.49
CA THR A 98 8.52 15.16 3.41
C THR A 98 9.46 14.06 2.90
N TYR A 99 10.76 14.39 2.77
CA TYR A 99 11.78 13.46 2.30
C TYR A 99 11.95 12.26 3.25
N PHE A 100 12.13 12.49 4.56
CA PHE A 100 12.32 11.41 5.52
C PHE A 100 11.10 10.49 5.63
N VAL A 101 9.89 11.06 5.64
CA VAL A 101 8.66 10.23 5.64
C VAL A 101 8.56 9.42 4.34
N GLY A 102 8.96 10.01 3.21
CA GLY A 102 9.07 9.33 1.92
C GLY A 102 10.03 8.14 1.92
N CYS A 103 11.20 8.31 2.54
CA CYS A 103 12.20 7.27 2.75
C CYS A 103 11.64 6.13 3.63
N ASP A 104 10.98 6.48 4.74
CA ASP A 104 10.39 5.51 5.66
C ASP A 104 9.32 4.65 4.96
N ILE A 105 8.51 5.25 4.08
CA ILE A 105 7.52 4.51 3.28
C ILE A 105 8.19 3.38 2.51
N LEU A 106 9.24 3.70 1.75
CA LEU A 106 9.93 2.71 0.92
C LEU A 106 10.66 1.67 1.76
N PHE A 107 11.27 2.11 2.87
CA PHE A 107 11.98 1.24 3.79
C PHE A 107 11.06 0.17 4.40
N PHE A 108 9.82 0.49 4.75
CA PHE A 108 8.89 -0.48 5.34
C PHE A 108 8.10 -1.26 4.29
N TRP A 109 7.73 -0.64 3.17
CA TRP A 109 6.91 -1.25 2.12
C TRP A 109 7.61 -2.41 1.40
N ALA A 110 8.85 -2.19 0.94
CA ALA A 110 9.59 -3.19 0.20
C ALA A 110 9.85 -4.52 0.99
N PRO A 111 10.30 -4.49 2.26
CA PRO A 111 10.49 -5.70 3.04
C PRO A 111 9.17 -6.36 3.42
N GLU A 112 8.09 -5.61 3.67
CA GLU A 112 6.76 -6.14 3.95
C GLU A 112 6.29 -6.99 2.77
N CYS A 113 6.29 -6.41 1.56
CA CYS A 113 5.84 -7.08 0.35
C CYS A 113 6.69 -8.33 0.03
N SER A 114 8.00 -8.23 0.24
CA SER A 114 8.91 -9.37 0.05
C SER A 114 8.66 -10.49 1.07
N ALA A 115 8.40 -10.13 2.33
CA ALA A 115 8.10 -11.10 3.38
C ALA A 115 6.74 -11.78 3.18
N ASP A 116 5.74 -11.09 2.63
CA ASP A 116 4.45 -11.69 2.25
C ASP A 116 4.62 -12.78 1.18
N LEU A 117 5.41 -12.53 0.13
CA LEU A 117 5.70 -13.55 -0.88
C LEU A 117 6.40 -14.77 -0.26
N ILE A 118 7.39 -14.55 0.60
CA ILE A 118 8.11 -15.63 1.29
C ILE A 118 7.18 -16.43 2.20
N LEU A 119 6.26 -15.75 2.90
CA LEU A 119 5.25 -16.38 3.74
C LEU A 119 4.34 -17.30 2.90
N GLY A 120 3.86 -16.83 1.75
CA GLY A 120 3.08 -17.63 0.82
C GLY A 120 3.85 -18.86 0.33
N ILE A 121 5.12 -18.70 -0.04
CA ILE A 121 5.99 -19.83 -0.45
C ILE A 121 6.18 -20.82 0.69
N ASN A 122 6.45 -20.35 1.92
CA ASN A 122 6.58 -21.21 3.10
C ASN A 122 5.32 -22.07 3.29
N ARG A 123 4.13 -21.46 3.16
CA ARG A 123 2.84 -22.15 3.29
C ARG A 123 2.61 -23.19 2.18
N CYS A 124 2.92 -22.87 0.93
CA CYS A 124 2.89 -23.84 -0.16
C CYS A 124 3.80 -25.04 0.12
N LEU A 125 5.04 -24.80 0.54
CA LEU A 125 6.02 -25.84 0.79
C LEU A 125 5.66 -26.70 2.02
N GLU A 126 5.12 -26.12 3.09
CA GLU A 126 4.63 -26.89 4.24
C GLU A 126 3.56 -27.91 3.84
N ILE A 127 2.69 -27.55 2.90
CA ILE A 127 1.60 -28.41 2.44
C ILE A 127 2.10 -29.45 1.43
N ALA A 128 2.81 -29.01 0.39
CA ALA A 128 3.21 -29.83 -0.76
C ALA A 128 4.49 -30.65 -0.51
N PHE A 129 5.50 -30.04 0.10
CA PHE A 129 6.84 -30.63 0.25
C PHE A 129 7.45 -30.35 1.64
N PRO A 130 6.94 -30.99 2.71
CA PRO A 130 7.31 -30.66 4.09
C PRO A 130 8.81 -30.82 4.39
N ASN A 131 9.50 -31.74 3.69
CA ASN A 131 10.95 -31.92 3.84
C ASN A 131 11.74 -30.71 3.33
N ILE A 132 11.30 -30.10 2.23
CA ILE A 132 11.91 -28.89 1.65
C ILE A 132 11.63 -27.69 2.56
N SER A 133 10.38 -27.54 3.02
CA SER A 133 10.00 -26.50 3.98
C SER A 133 10.88 -26.55 5.25
N LYS A 134 11.07 -27.74 5.84
CA LYS A 134 11.96 -27.91 7.00
C LYS A 134 13.40 -27.50 6.68
N LYS A 135 13.92 -27.83 5.50
CA LYS A 135 15.29 -27.48 5.11
C LYS A 135 15.47 -25.98 4.92
N LEU A 136 14.45 -25.27 4.42
CA LEU A 136 14.54 -23.83 4.10
C LEU A 136 14.16 -22.91 5.26
N PHE A 137 13.17 -23.27 6.09
CA PHE A 137 12.56 -22.35 7.06
C PHE A 137 12.74 -22.77 8.53
N HIS A 138 13.10 -24.02 8.82
CA HIS A 138 13.18 -24.48 10.22
C HIS A 138 14.39 -23.91 10.99
N ASN A 139 14.25 -23.81 12.32
CA ASN A 139 15.23 -23.24 13.26
C ASN A 139 15.60 -21.80 12.90
N ASN A 140 16.89 -21.47 12.94
CA ASN A 140 17.39 -20.12 12.73
C ASN A 140 17.38 -19.71 11.24
N ARG A 141 16.99 -20.60 10.33
CA ARG A 141 17.02 -20.33 8.88
C ARG A 141 15.98 -19.31 8.43
N VAL A 142 14.84 -19.26 9.12
CA VAL A 142 13.83 -18.22 8.86
C VAL A 142 14.41 -16.81 9.05
N TYR A 143 15.34 -16.61 9.99
CA TYR A 143 15.97 -15.30 10.21
C TYR A 143 16.86 -14.88 9.03
N PHE A 144 17.45 -15.80 8.26
CA PHE A 144 18.17 -15.44 7.05
C PHE A 144 17.24 -14.80 6.01
N TRP A 145 16.02 -15.34 5.86
CA TRP A 145 15.00 -14.74 4.99
C TRP A 145 14.54 -13.37 5.49
N LEU A 146 14.37 -13.20 6.80
CA LEU A 146 14.03 -11.90 7.39
C LEU A 146 15.14 -10.86 7.20
N ILE A 147 16.40 -11.26 7.37
CA ILE A 147 17.56 -10.41 7.10
C ILE A 147 17.58 -10.03 5.62
N PHE A 148 17.34 -10.97 4.72
CA PHE A 148 17.26 -10.69 3.28
C PHE A 148 16.17 -9.67 2.96
N CYS A 149 14.96 -9.82 3.49
CA CYS A 149 13.89 -8.81 3.35
C CYS A 149 14.33 -7.46 3.88
N SER A 150 14.89 -7.41 5.10
CA SER A 150 15.32 -6.17 5.74
C SER A 150 16.40 -5.47 4.92
N LEU A 151 17.39 -6.21 4.41
CA LEU A 151 18.45 -5.68 3.55
C LEU A 151 17.88 -5.12 2.24
N TYR A 152 16.86 -5.76 1.67
CA TYR A 152 16.16 -5.22 0.52
C TYR A 152 15.45 -3.89 0.87
N GLY A 153 14.81 -3.78 2.04
CA GLY A 153 14.28 -2.51 2.53
C GLY A 153 15.35 -1.42 2.68
N PHE A 154 16.53 -1.77 3.23
CA PHE A 154 17.67 -0.86 3.31
C PHE A 154 18.19 -0.44 1.93
N TYR A 155 18.16 -1.32 0.94
CA TYR A 155 18.49 -0.95 -0.44
C TYR A 155 17.56 0.16 -0.95
N TRP A 156 16.25 0.01 -0.75
CA TRP A 156 15.26 1.04 -1.11
C TRP A 156 15.45 2.34 -0.32
N LEU A 157 15.84 2.25 0.95
CA LEU A 157 16.10 3.44 1.77
C LEU A 157 17.31 4.25 1.28
N LEU A 158 18.41 3.58 0.93
CA LEU A 158 19.70 4.22 0.68
C LEU A 158 19.92 4.61 -0.78
N PHE A 159 19.45 3.79 -1.72
CA PHE A 159 19.78 3.94 -3.14
C PHE A 159 18.62 4.46 -3.99
N ARG A 160 17.40 4.50 -3.46
CA ARG A 160 16.22 4.92 -4.21
C ARG A 160 15.75 6.32 -3.83
N HIS A 161 15.24 7.05 -4.82
CA HIS A 161 14.50 8.28 -4.60
C HIS A 161 13.21 8.02 -3.79
N PRO A 162 12.99 8.75 -2.69
CA PRO A 162 11.82 8.57 -1.85
C PRO A 162 10.53 9.09 -2.49
N CYS A 163 9.40 8.59 -2.02
CA CYS A 163 8.10 9.16 -2.35
C CYS A 163 7.98 10.55 -1.72
N ILE A 164 7.58 11.55 -2.50
CA ILE A 164 7.42 12.93 -2.01
C ILE A 164 5.93 13.25 -1.91
N PHE A 165 5.56 13.95 -0.85
CA PHE A 165 4.19 14.36 -0.59
C PHE A 165 3.73 15.40 -1.62
N ASN A 166 2.65 15.09 -2.31
CA ASN A 166 1.97 15.98 -3.23
C ASN A 166 0.81 16.68 -2.52
N GLY A 167 0.88 18.01 -2.42
CA GLY A 167 -0.12 18.82 -1.72
C GLY A 167 -1.45 19.03 -2.46
N ILE A 168 -1.56 18.68 -3.75
CA ILE A 168 -2.84 18.70 -4.49
C ILE A 168 -3.61 17.39 -4.25
N ASN A 169 -2.91 16.27 -4.38
CA ASN A 169 -3.52 14.94 -4.29
C ASN A 169 -3.46 14.34 -2.87
N PHE A 170 -2.81 15.04 -1.93
CA PHE A 170 -2.67 14.65 -0.52
C PHE A 170 -2.10 13.24 -0.33
N VAL A 171 -1.17 12.85 -1.20
CA VAL A 171 -0.59 11.52 -1.25
C VAL A 171 0.92 11.61 -1.40
N PHE A 172 1.63 10.62 -0.84
CA PHE A 172 3.04 10.41 -1.16
C PHE A 172 3.13 9.71 -2.51
N ALA A 173 3.74 10.38 -3.48
CA ALA A 173 3.85 9.90 -4.84
C ALA A 173 5.33 9.81 -5.25
N TYR A 174 5.63 8.87 -6.13
CA TYR A 174 6.94 8.78 -6.78
C TYR A 174 7.20 10.01 -7.67
N ASP A 175 6.15 10.49 -8.35
CA ASP A 175 6.13 11.78 -9.04
C ASP A 175 5.42 12.84 -8.19
N PRO A 176 6.16 13.72 -7.47
CA PRO A 176 5.55 14.77 -6.67
C PRO A 176 4.81 15.84 -7.49
N LEU A 177 5.10 15.95 -8.79
CA LEU A 177 4.52 16.95 -9.68
C LEU A 177 3.26 16.45 -10.40
N ILE A 178 2.75 15.26 -10.04
CA ILE A 178 1.51 14.73 -10.60
C ILE A 178 0.35 15.73 -10.35
N GLY A 179 -0.30 16.16 -11.42
CA GLY A 179 -1.35 17.20 -11.39
C GLY A 179 -0.86 18.64 -11.61
N TYR A 180 0.45 18.91 -11.60
CA TYR A 180 1.03 20.23 -11.89
C TYR A 180 1.54 20.30 -13.35
N LYS A 181 0.65 20.49 -14.34
CA LYS A 181 1.06 20.84 -15.72
C LYS A 181 1.29 22.36 -15.83
N PRO A 182 2.38 22.86 -16.47
CA PRO A 182 3.30 22.17 -17.38
C PRO A 182 4.68 21.78 -16.78
N PHE A 183 4.91 21.97 -15.47
CA PHE A 183 6.24 21.78 -14.82
C PHE A 183 6.83 20.36 -14.89
N ARG A 184 6.04 19.35 -15.27
CA ARG A 184 6.44 17.93 -15.21
C ARG A 184 7.52 17.53 -16.23
N ILE A 185 7.48 18.08 -17.45
CA ILE A 185 8.21 17.52 -18.61
C ILE A 185 9.69 17.97 -18.66
N GLU A 186 10.03 19.13 -18.08
CA GLU A 186 11.39 19.70 -18.23
C GLU A 186 12.39 19.29 -17.14
N PHE A 187 11.95 18.81 -15.96
CA PHE A 187 12.85 18.77 -14.77
C PHE A 187 12.96 17.43 -14.04
N PHE A 188 12.07 16.46 -14.24
CA PHE A 188 12.06 15.22 -13.45
C PHE A 188 11.95 13.96 -14.32
N GLY A 189 13.06 13.58 -14.97
CA GLY A 189 13.24 12.23 -15.52
C GLY A 189 13.73 11.28 -14.43
N GLN A 190 12.84 10.69 -13.64
CA GLN A 190 13.23 9.61 -12.71
C GLN A 190 13.18 8.26 -13.44
N ASP A 191 14.25 7.47 -13.32
CA ASP A 191 14.25 6.08 -13.79
C ASP A 191 13.39 5.22 -12.86
N LEU A 192 12.13 4.98 -13.23
CA LEU A 192 11.14 4.25 -12.41
C LEU A 192 11.13 2.74 -12.68
N LEU A 193 12.07 2.21 -13.46
CA LEU A 193 12.10 0.81 -13.89
C LEU A 193 12.04 -0.18 -12.72
N GLU A 194 12.84 0.03 -11.68
CA GLU A 194 12.93 -0.87 -10.53
C GLU A 194 11.60 -0.96 -9.75
N ILE A 195 10.90 0.17 -9.58
CA ILE A 195 9.59 0.24 -8.90
C ILE A 195 8.55 -0.50 -9.73
N THR A 196 8.56 -0.24 -11.05
CA THR A 196 7.67 -0.91 -12.00
C THR A 196 7.90 -2.42 -11.97
N LEU A 197 9.15 -2.89 -12.00
CA LEU A 197 9.50 -4.30 -11.90
C LEU A 197 9.05 -4.91 -10.57
N HIS A 198 9.35 -4.26 -9.44
CA HIS A 198 8.90 -4.72 -8.12
C HIS A 198 7.38 -4.88 -8.06
N ASN A 199 6.64 -3.88 -8.53
CA ASN A 199 5.18 -3.92 -8.57
C ASN A 199 4.64 -5.03 -9.47
N TYR A 200 5.25 -5.27 -10.64
CA TYR A 200 4.86 -6.38 -11.52
C TYR A 200 5.13 -7.74 -10.87
N ILE A 201 6.28 -7.91 -10.22
CA ILE A 201 6.61 -9.14 -9.49
C ILE A 201 5.57 -9.41 -8.40
N LEU A 202 5.15 -8.39 -7.65
CA LEU A 202 4.09 -8.56 -6.63
C LEU A 202 2.72 -8.85 -7.23
N ALA A 203 2.33 -8.09 -8.26
CA ALA A 203 1.01 -8.18 -8.89
C ALA A 203 0.79 -9.53 -9.57
N ILE A 204 1.84 -10.16 -10.07
CA ILE A 204 1.79 -11.47 -10.74
C ILE A 204 2.14 -12.59 -9.76
N GLY A 205 3.18 -12.40 -8.95
CA GLY A 205 3.71 -13.42 -8.04
C GLY A 205 2.76 -13.74 -6.90
N SER A 206 2.15 -12.74 -6.27
CA SER A 206 1.28 -12.99 -5.11
C SER A 206 0.03 -13.79 -5.47
N PRO A 207 -0.74 -13.48 -6.55
CA PRO A 207 -1.89 -14.31 -6.91
C PRO A 207 -1.49 -15.73 -7.30
N ILE A 208 -0.37 -15.90 -8.02
CA ILE A 208 0.11 -17.23 -8.40
C ILE A 208 0.41 -18.08 -7.16
N ILE A 209 1.14 -17.53 -6.19
CA ILE A 209 1.48 -18.25 -4.95
C ILE A 209 0.22 -18.64 -4.18
N TYR A 210 -0.75 -17.73 -4.04
CA TYR A 210 -1.99 -18.03 -3.31
C TYR A 210 -2.93 -18.98 -4.06
N ILE A 211 -2.96 -18.96 -5.40
CA ILE A 211 -3.65 -19.97 -6.21
C ILE A 211 -3.00 -21.34 -6.04
N LEU A 212 -1.67 -21.42 -6.10
CA LEU A 212 -0.93 -22.65 -5.85
C LEU A 212 -1.19 -23.18 -4.43
N PHE A 213 -1.20 -22.30 -3.43
CA PHE A 213 -1.53 -22.65 -2.05
C PHE A 213 -2.94 -23.23 -1.96
N ALA A 214 -3.93 -22.58 -2.58
CA ALA A 214 -5.31 -23.04 -2.64
C ALA A 214 -5.42 -24.43 -3.26
N PHE A 215 -4.73 -24.64 -4.38
CA PHE A 215 -4.69 -25.92 -5.08
C PHE A 215 -4.07 -27.01 -4.19
N CYS A 216 -2.89 -26.77 -3.62
CA CYS A 216 -2.24 -27.72 -2.71
C CYS A 216 -3.15 -28.08 -1.51
N LEU A 217 -3.89 -27.12 -0.97
CA LEU A 217 -4.82 -27.33 0.13
C LEU A 217 -6.02 -28.20 -0.30
N ILE A 218 -6.64 -27.91 -1.45
CA ILE A 218 -7.77 -28.70 -1.99
C ILE A 218 -7.34 -30.16 -2.25
N PHE A 219 -6.16 -30.38 -2.83
CA PHE A 219 -5.66 -31.73 -3.08
C PHE A 219 -5.38 -32.48 -1.78
N LYS A 220 -4.80 -31.80 -0.78
CA LYS A 220 -4.56 -32.39 0.54
C LYS A 220 -5.87 -32.66 1.30
N PHE A 221 -6.88 -31.82 1.14
CA PHE A 221 -8.23 -32.02 1.67
C PHE A 221 -8.88 -33.28 1.10
N ARG A 222 -8.77 -33.50 -0.21
CA ARG A 222 -9.29 -34.73 -0.86
C ARG A 222 -8.56 -35.99 -0.40
N ALA A 223 -7.28 -35.87 -0.01
CA ALA A 223 -6.45 -36.99 0.43
C ALA A 223 -6.57 -37.30 1.94
N LEU A 224 -6.77 -36.29 2.80
CA LEU A 224 -6.91 -36.44 4.25
C LEU A 224 -8.27 -35.86 4.70
N SER A 225 -9.31 -36.69 4.63
CA SER A 225 -10.61 -36.40 5.25
C SER A 225 -10.44 -35.97 6.72
N ASN A 226 -11.01 -34.81 7.07
CA ASN A 226 -11.36 -34.33 8.42
C ASN A 226 -10.32 -33.71 9.39
N LYS A 227 -9.31 -32.95 8.94
CA LYS A 227 -8.41 -32.22 9.88
C LYS A 227 -8.14 -30.73 9.58
N ILE A 228 -9.03 -30.04 8.86
CA ILE A 228 -8.92 -28.58 8.67
C ILE A 228 -10.12 -27.91 9.34
N THR A 229 -9.84 -26.93 10.17
CA THR A 229 -10.81 -26.14 10.93
C THR A 229 -11.45 -25.08 10.02
N LYS A 230 -12.71 -24.72 10.26
CA LYS A 230 -13.44 -23.73 9.42
C LYS A 230 -12.73 -22.36 9.45
N GLU A 231 -12.07 -22.10 10.56
CA GLU A 231 -11.27 -20.94 10.88
C GLU A 231 -10.06 -20.84 9.93
N GLU A 232 -9.38 -21.94 9.64
CA GLU A 232 -8.27 -21.98 8.68
C GLU A 232 -8.71 -21.65 7.25
N ILE A 233 -9.92 -22.05 6.86
CA ILE A 233 -10.51 -21.75 5.54
C ILE A 233 -10.91 -20.28 5.43
N LEU A 234 -11.50 -19.70 6.48
CA LEU A 234 -11.89 -18.29 6.49
C LEU A 234 -10.68 -17.36 6.42
N VAL A 235 -9.61 -17.66 7.17
CA VAL A 235 -8.35 -16.92 7.09
C VAL A 235 -7.75 -17.04 5.68
N PHE A 236 -7.88 -18.21 5.03
CA PHE A 236 -7.42 -18.39 3.65
C PHE A 236 -8.18 -17.50 2.65
N ILE A 237 -9.51 -17.49 2.70
CA ILE A 237 -10.33 -16.64 1.81
C ILE A 237 -9.99 -15.16 2.04
N GLN A 238 -9.81 -14.77 3.31
CA GLN A 238 -9.43 -13.41 3.67
C GLN A 238 -8.09 -13.00 3.04
N VAL A 239 -7.04 -13.81 3.19
CA VAL A 239 -5.71 -13.50 2.65
C VAL A 239 -5.72 -13.47 1.11
N PHE A 240 -6.46 -14.40 0.47
CA PHE A 240 -6.63 -14.41 -0.98
C PHE A 240 -7.28 -13.11 -1.49
N ILE A 241 -8.38 -12.67 -0.86
CA ILE A 241 -9.06 -11.44 -1.26
C ILE A 241 -8.15 -10.21 -1.06
N ILE A 242 -7.42 -10.14 0.05
CA ILE A 242 -6.50 -9.04 0.33
C ILE A 242 -5.38 -8.98 -0.72
N SER A 243 -4.77 -10.13 -1.05
CA SER A 243 -3.71 -10.20 -2.07
C SER A 243 -4.21 -9.80 -3.46
N MET A 244 -5.43 -10.19 -3.84
CA MET A 244 -6.05 -9.76 -5.10
C MET A 244 -6.28 -8.25 -5.16
N PHE A 245 -6.68 -7.64 -4.04
CA PHE A 245 -6.84 -6.19 -3.94
C PHE A 245 -5.48 -5.48 -4.04
N ASN A 246 -4.47 -5.94 -3.31
CA ASN A 246 -3.11 -5.40 -3.36
C ASN A 246 -2.48 -5.52 -4.76
N SER A 247 -2.69 -6.65 -5.44
CA SER A 247 -2.22 -6.85 -6.83
C SER A 247 -2.88 -5.87 -7.80
N SER A 248 -4.17 -5.63 -7.63
CA SER A 248 -4.93 -4.66 -8.44
C SER A 248 -4.40 -3.24 -8.22
N CYS A 249 -4.12 -2.86 -6.97
CA CYS A 249 -3.48 -1.58 -6.63
C CYS A 249 -2.07 -1.47 -7.23
N GLY A 250 -1.28 -2.55 -7.24
CA GLY A 250 0.03 -2.60 -7.87
C GLY A 250 -0.01 -2.34 -9.38
N ILE A 251 -0.94 -2.98 -10.09
CA ILE A 251 -1.15 -2.77 -11.54
C ILE A 251 -1.53 -1.32 -11.84
N ILE A 252 -2.49 -0.77 -11.08
CA ILE A 252 -2.92 0.62 -11.24
C ILE A 252 -1.75 1.58 -10.98
N SER A 253 -0.97 1.33 -9.93
CA SER A 253 0.19 2.15 -9.59
C SER A 253 1.25 2.13 -10.69
N SER A 254 1.56 0.95 -11.25
CA SER A 254 2.47 0.83 -12.39
C SER A 254 1.93 1.51 -13.65
N TYR A 255 0.62 1.43 -13.90
CA TYR A 255 0.00 2.12 -15.03
C TYR A 255 0.11 3.65 -14.90
N ILE A 256 -0.14 4.19 -13.71
CA ILE A 256 -0.02 5.64 -13.42
C ILE A 256 1.43 6.10 -13.56
N VAL A 257 2.38 5.31 -13.05
CA VAL A 257 3.82 5.57 -13.16
C VAL A 257 4.27 5.62 -14.62
N ASN A 258 3.82 4.68 -15.45
CA ASN A 258 4.22 4.59 -16.86
C ASN A 258 3.43 5.53 -17.79
N ASN A 259 2.24 5.99 -17.37
CA ASN A 259 1.38 6.90 -18.14
C ASN A 259 1.00 8.13 -17.32
N PRO A 260 1.98 9.00 -16.97
CA PRO A 260 1.74 10.16 -16.11
C PRO A 260 0.73 11.17 -16.70
N ASP A 261 0.56 11.17 -18.03
CA ASP A 261 -0.35 12.06 -18.77
C ASP A 261 -1.74 11.47 -19.03
N SER A 262 -1.98 10.21 -18.67
CA SER A 262 -3.23 9.48 -18.98
C SER A 262 -4.51 10.05 -18.34
N GLY A 263 -4.45 11.20 -17.67
CA GLY A 263 -5.66 11.90 -17.25
C GLY A 263 -6.53 11.10 -16.28
N PHE A 264 -5.99 10.10 -15.58
CA PHE A 264 -6.59 9.51 -14.37
C PHE A 264 -6.52 10.53 -13.21
N ASN A 265 -6.99 11.75 -13.46
CA ASN A 265 -7.58 12.55 -12.44
C ASN A 265 -8.90 11.86 -12.12
N LEU A 266 -9.12 11.49 -10.86
CA LEU A 266 -10.45 11.35 -10.30
C LEU A 266 -11.14 12.73 -10.37
N GLN A 267 -11.45 13.21 -11.57
CA GLN A 267 -12.30 14.35 -11.78
C GLN A 267 -13.73 13.83 -11.70
N MET A 268 -14.34 14.00 -10.53
CA MET A 268 -15.79 13.91 -10.40
C MET A 268 -16.41 14.91 -11.37
N ASP A 269 -17.09 14.41 -12.41
CA ASP A 269 -17.82 15.24 -13.35
C ASP A 269 -19.04 15.83 -12.62
N THR A 270 -18.96 17.10 -12.23
CA THR A 270 -20.01 17.81 -11.49
C THR A 270 -21.17 18.28 -12.38
N ARG A 271 -21.34 17.74 -13.61
CA ARG A 271 -22.32 18.27 -14.57
C ARG A 271 -23.66 17.54 -14.65
N SER A 272 -23.90 16.53 -13.83
CA SER A 272 -25.22 15.87 -13.77
C SER A 272 -26.10 16.43 -12.64
N ARG A 273 -26.88 17.46 -12.96
CA ARG A 273 -28.06 17.88 -12.18
C ARG A 273 -29.21 16.91 -12.48
N SER A 274 -29.26 15.77 -11.80
CA SER A 274 -30.54 15.11 -11.44
C SER A 274 -30.29 13.88 -10.60
N SER A 275 -31.19 13.69 -9.65
CA SER A 275 -31.17 12.70 -8.58
C SER A 275 -31.06 11.25 -9.10
N THR A 276 -30.48 10.40 -8.23
CA THR A 276 -30.50 8.92 -8.27
C THR A 276 -29.71 8.23 -9.39
N SER A 277 -28.42 8.03 -9.13
CA SER A 277 -27.57 6.86 -9.45
C SER A 277 -26.17 7.33 -9.85
N TYR A 278 -25.19 7.18 -8.94
CA TYR A 278 -23.79 7.47 -9.24
C TYR A 278 -23.20 6.30 -10.06
N LEU A 279 -23.27 6.44 -11.39
CA LEU A 279 -22.62 5.54 -12.35
C LEU A 279 -21.20 6.07 -12.61
N PHE A 280 -20.19 5.23 -12.39
CA PHE A 280 -18.80 5.52 -12.77
C PHE A 280 -18.70 5.51 -14.30
N ILE A 281 -18.46 6.67 -14.93
CA ILE A 281 -18.16 6.76 -16.36
C ILE A 281 -16.69 7.15 -16.52
N ILE A 282 -15.91 6.26 -17.13
CA ILE A 282 -14.54 6.52 -17.59
C ILE A 282 -14.65 7.42 -18.81
N LYS A 283 -14.12 8.64 -18.73
CA LYS A 283 -14.06 9.55 -19.87
C LYS A 283 -12.63 9.59 -20.41
N GLN A 284 -12.45 9.02 -21.59
CA GLN A 284 -11.21 9.10 -22.36
C GLN A 284 -11.23 10.42 -23.14
N ASN A 285 -10.36 11.36 -22.80
CA ASN A 285 -10.21 12.58 -23.60
C ASN A 285 -9.34 12.26 -24.82
N SER A 286 -9.93 12.41 -26.01
CA SER A 286 -9.25 12.55 -27.30
C SER A 286 -8.44 13.84 -27.36
#